data_AF-A0A256F9E5-F1
#
_entry.id   AF-A0A256F9E5-F1
#
_cell.length_a   1.000
_cell.length_b   1.000
_cell.length_c   1.000
_cell.angle_alpha   90.00
_cell.angle_beta   90.00
_cell.angle_gamma   90.00
#
_symmetry.space_group_name_H-M   'P 1'
#
loop_
_entity.id
_entity.type
_entity.pdbx_description
1 polymer ?
#
loop_
_entity_poly.entity_id
_entity_poly.type
_entity_poly.pdbx_seq_one_letter_code
_entity_poly.pdbx_strand_id
1 'polypeptide(L)' 'MGERTLRRLLIIGASTVVMHAVRKGAPKGSWLARMIACKPRMLVVVALANKMARIVWALMATGEIYKAPAVMQ' A
#
# COMPACT_ATOMS: atom_id res chain seq x y z
N MET A 1 20.62 8.33 -5.68
CA MET A 1 19.48 9.07 -5.10
C MET A 1 18.21 8.59 -5.78
N GLY A 2 17.22 8.07 -5.04
CA GLY A 2 15.98 7.56 -5.63
C GLY A 2 15.10 8.66 -6.24
N GLU A 3 14.32 8.32 -7.26
CA GLU A 3 13.48 9.26 -8.01
C GLU A 3 12.37 9.86 -7.13
N ARG A 4 12.36 11.20 -7.01
CA ARG A 4 11.39 11.91 -6.15
C ARG A 4 9.97 11.83 -6.68
N THR A 5 9.79 11.81 -8.01
CA THR A 5 8.47 11.78 -8.65
C THR A 5 7.80 10.43 -8.43
N LEU A 6 8.50 9.32 -8.67
CA LEU A 6 8.02 7.98 -8.34
C LEU A 6 7.59 7.84 -6.87
N ARG A 7 8.38 8.37 -5.92
CA ARG A 7 8.00 8.36 -4.50
C ARG A 7 6.70 9.13 -4.26
N ARG A 8 6.53 10.31 -4.88
CA ARG A 8 5.28 11.09 -4.77
C ARG A 8 4.10 10.31 -5.33
N LEU A 9 4.25 9.70 -6.50
CA LEU A 9 3.19 8.90 -7.13
C LEU A 9 2.76 7.73 -6.23
N LEU A 10 3.71 7.00 -5.65
CA LEU A 10 3.42 5.92 -4.71
C LEU A 10 2.69 6.41 -3.44
N ILE A 11 3.08 7.56 -2.90
CA ILE A 11 2.42 8.15 -1.72
C ILE A 11 0.99 8.60 -2.09
N ILE A 12 0.79 9.21 -3.26
CA ILE A 12 -0.53 9.64 -3.72
C ILE A 12 -1.45 8.43 -3.89
N GLY A 13 -0.98 7.37 -4.56
CA GLY A 13 -1.75 6.13 -4.73
C GLY A 13 -2.06 5.43 -3.40
N ALA A 14 -1.11 5.39 -2.48
CA ALA A 14 -1.36 4.86 -1.14
C ALA A 14 -2.38 5.72 -0.36
N SER A 15 -2.34 7.05 -0.52
CA SER A 15 -3.26 7.98 0.13
C SER A 15 -4.71 7.75 -0.31
N THR A 16 -4.95 7.53 -1.61
CA THR A 16 -6.30 7.25 -2.12
C THR A 16 -6.84 5.92 -1.59
N VAL A 17 -6.01 4.88 -1.52
CA VAL A 17 -6.39 3.57 -0.97
C VAL A 17 -6.72 3.67 0.53
N VAL A 18 -5.88 4.35 1.31
CA VAL A 18 -6.14 4.56 2.75
C VAL A 18 -7.42 5.39 2.95
N MET A 19 -7.62 6.44 2.16
CA MET A 19 -8.83 7.26 2.24
C MET A 19 -10.09 6.43 1.92
N HIS A 20 -10.03 5.59 0.89
CA HIS A 20 -11.11 4.68 0.54
C HIS A 20 -11.40 3.70 1.70
N ALA A 21 -10.37 3.08 2.25
CA ALA A 21 -10.48 2.14 3.37
C ALA A 21 -11.05 2.78 4.64
N VAL A 22 -10.71 4.04 4.94
CA VAL A 22 -11.30 4.79 6.06
C VAL A 22 -12.78 5.08 5.82
N ARG A 23 -13.17 5.44 4.59
CA ARG A 23 -14.54 5.85 4.25
C ARG A 23 -15.51 4.68 4.06
N LYS A 24 -15.07 3.61 3.41
CA LYS A 24 -15.93 2.46 3.03
C LYS A 24 -15.70 1.24 3.91
N GLY A 25 -14.69 1.29 4.80
CA GLY A 25 -14.23 0.16 5.58
C GLY A 25 -13.15 -0.62 4.85
N ALA A 26 -12.08 -0.96 5.57
CA ALA A 26 -11.09 -1.92 5.11
C ALA A 26 -11.64 -3.36 5.31
N PRO A 27 -11.18 -4.35 4.50
CA PRO A 27 -11.54 -5.74 4.74
C PRO A 27 -11.24 -6.14 6.19
N LYS A 28 -12.22 -6.78 6.85
CA LYS A 28 -12.09 -7.20 8.26
C LYS A 28 -10.89 -8.14 8.41
N GLY A 29 -10.10 -7.95 9.46
CA GLY A 29 -8.87 -8.73 9.69
C GLY A 29 -7.67 -8.33 8.83
N SER A 30 -7.83 -7.46 7.82
CA SER A 30 -6.71 -7.04 6.99
C SER A 30 -5.66 -6.25 7.78
N TRP A 31 -4.40 -6.36 7.35
CA TRP A 31 -3.30 -5.54 7.86
C TRP A 31 -3.63 -4.04 7.80
N LEU A 32 -4.30 -3.59 6.73
CA LEU A 32 -4.68 -2.20 6.55
C LEU A 32 -5.75 -1.77 7.57
N ALA A 33 -6.76 -2.61 7.84
CA ALA A 33 -7.76 -2.34 8.87
C ALA A 33 -7.12 -2.17 10.25
N ARG A 34 -6.20 -3.08 10.62
CA ARG A 34 -5.46 -3.02 11.88
C ARG A 34 -4.63 -1.74 11.99
N MET A 35 -3.95 -1.35 10.91
CA MET A 35 -3.13 -0.16 10.91
C MET A 35 -3.92 1.15 10.98
N ILE A 36 -5.06 1.22 10.28
CA ILE A 36 -5.96 2.38 10.35
C ILE A 36 -6.53 2.54 11.76
N ALA A 37 -6.83 1.43 12.45
CA ALA A 37 -7.35 1.45 13.82
C ALA A 37 -6.31 1.95 14.85
N CYS A 38 -5.02 1.64 14.65
CA CYS A 38 -3.99 1.88 15.67
C CYS A 38 -3.05 3.06 15.38
N LYS A 39 -3.05 3.63 14.16
CA LYS A 39 -1.98 4.56 13.73
C LYS A 39 -2.52 5.77 12.97
N PRO A 40 -1.90 6.96 13.12
CA PRO A 40 -2.22 8.15 12.34
C PRO A 40 -2.18 7.91 10.83
N ARG A 41 -3.13 8.51 10.10
CA ARG A 41 -3.34 8.33 8.65
C ARG A 41 -2.05 8.43 7.83
N MET A 42 -1.22 9.44 8.07
CA MET A 42 0.00 9.66 7.28
C MET A 42 1.03 8.54 7.46
N LEU A 43 1.14 7.95 8.65
CA LEU A 43 2.01 6.81 8.87
C LEU A 43 1.52 5.58 8.12
N VAL A 44 0.20 5.38 8.06
CA VAL A 44 -0.40 4.28 7.30
C VAL A 44 -0.18 4.45 5.80
N VAL A 45 -0.34 5.67 5.27
CA VAL A 45 -0.08 5.99 3.86
C VAL A 45 1.36 5.69 3.49
N VAL A 46 2.33 6.15 4.29
CA VAL A 46 3.76 5.91 4.01
C VAL A 46 4.09 4.42 4.11
N ALA A 47 3.56 3.71 5.11
CA ALA A 47 3.77 2.28 5.24
C ALA A 47 3.20 1.50 4.04
N LEU A 48 2.01 1.86 3.57
CA LEU A 48 1.39 1.27 2.40
C LEU A 48 2.19 1.57 1.13
N ALA A 49 2.65 2.80 0.94
CA ALA A 49 3.52 3.16 -0.17
C ALA A 49 4.82 2.35 -0.19
N ASN A 50 5.44 2.14 0.98
CA ASN A 50 6.63 1.31 1.11
C ASN A 50 6.35 -0.16 0.79
N LYS A 51 5.18 -0.69 1.21
CA LYS A 51 4.74 -2.04 0.84
C LYS A 51 4.57 -2.19 -0.67
N MET A 52 3.92 -1.22 -1.32
CA MET A 52 3.79 -1.18 -2.79
C MET A 52 5.15 -1.12 -3.48
N ALA A 53 6.07 -0.28 -3.00
CA ALA A 53 7.42 -0.18 -3.54
C ALA A 53 8.18 -1.52 -3.49
N ARG A 54 8.06 -2.27 -2.39
CA ARG A 54 8.69 -3.60 -2.28
C ARG A 54 8.10 -4.61 -3.25
N ILE A 55 6.79 -4.59 -3.48
CA ILE A 55 6.12 -5.44 -4.47
C ILE A 55 6.63 -5.10 -5.87
N VAL A 56 6.62 -3.81 -6.24
CA VAL A 56 7.14 -3.35 -7.54
C VAL A 56 8.60 -3.76 -7.73
N TRP A 57 9.44 -3.58 -6.70
CA TRP A 57 10.83 -3.99 -6.75
C TRP A 57 10.98 -5.50 -6.95
N ALA A 58 10.21 -6.32 -6.23
CA ALA A 58 10.25 -7.77 -6.40
C ALA A 58 9.86 -8.19 -7.82
N LEU A 59 8.78 -7.60 -8.38
CA LEU A 59 8.36 -7.86 -9.77
C LEU A 59 9.43 -7.47 -10.79
N MET A 60 10.04 -6.30 -10.61
CA MET A 60 11.12 -5.83 -11.48
C MET A 60 12.37 -6.70 -11.37
N ALA A 61 12.67 -7.21 -10.17
CA ALA A 61 13.84 -8.06 -9.92
C ALA A 61 13.66 -9.48 -10.45
N THR A 62 12.44 -10.04 -10.40
CA THR A 62 12.15 -11.40 -10.88
C THR A 62 11.68 -11.44 -12.34
N GLY A 63 11.28 -10.31 -12.91
CA GLY A 63 10.67 -10.25 -14.26
C GLY A 63 9.27 -10.88 -14.32
N GLU A 64 8.66 -11.16 -13.16
CA GLU A 64 7.36 -11.81 -13.09
C GLU A 64 6.20 -10.83 -13.28
N ILE A 65 5.09 -11.35 -13.78
CA ILE A 65 3.84 -10.61 -13.89
C ILE A 65 3.17 -10.53 -12.52
N TYR A 66 2.64 -9.34 -12.18
CA TYR A 66 1.91 -9.14 -10.93
C TYR A 66 0.75 -10.12 -10.81
N LYS A 67 0.80 -10.96 -9.76
CA LYS A 67 -0.31 -11.81 -9.33
C LYS A 67 -0.94 -11.14 -8.13
N ALA A 68 -2.23 -10.83 -8.23
CA ALA A 68 -2.96 -10.32 -7.08
C ALA A 68 -2.83 -11.34 -5.93
N PRO A 69 -2.52 -10.89 -4.71
CA PRO A 69 -2.42 -11.81 -3.57
C PRO A 69 -3.76 -12.52 -3.46
N ALA A 70 -3.74 -13.86 -3.49
CA ALA A 70 -4.92 -14.66 -3.23
C ALA A 70 -5.49 -14.19 -1.89
N VAL A 71 -6.66 -13.55 -1.94
CA VAL A 71 -7.35 -13.11 -0.73
C VAL A 71 -7.73 -14.39 0.01
N MET A 72 -6.92 -14.78 1.00
CA MET A 72 -7.38 -15.69 2.03
C MET A 72 -8.49 -14.94 2.78
N GLN A 73 -9.71 -15.42 2.60
CA GLN A 73 -10.96 -14.92 3.18
C GLN A 73 -10.90 -14.92 4.71
#